data_AF-A0A9D6B3T7-F1
#
_entry.id   AF-A0A9D6B3T7-F1
#
_cell.length_a   1.000
_cell.length_b   1.000
_cell.length_c   1.000
_cell.angle_alpha   90.00
_cell.angle_beta   90.00
_cell.angle_gamma   90.00
#
_symmetry.space_group_name_H-M   'P 1'
#
loop_
_entity.id
_entity.type
_entity.pdbx_description
1 polymer ?
#
loop_
_entity_poly.entity_id
_entity_poly.type
_entity_poly.pdbx_seq_one_letter_code
_entity_poly.pdbx_strand_id
1 'polypeptide(L)'
;MRDLNFDALLLAAKPDRYPRDTRFTDAVMQKVQRSEILSSAVRKMDVNKKETFIMRFKHLPRIAIVAIALGTLVIASTGVYAAYQLLWAKPEVHVIESKTSVSGRDEVLLSASGCDTTSSTRYELKKGATIKSDRISAIVQARCELQAIESWAQQSYGDQTMPDLDGLEPNSKPVRQTIVVTSMATHLQTKQGNSLTFAGLDKYGWPENTLKADKNVKYIVDGKNSTVDQIKEGDVVAYVATGNITMTRNQDGSIDTGNNPNRTLVAVIKLSMPFEDYDQFAWQSLSERETCYGNPNDDCIAGGGSIDLYMGGGNAGVSDATIMKEIQGIVVGLDGNKTSIRSSSGTIFTVTTPTDVISDYNTNKAERYYNNQKVMMGSSVSVQYAEDKDVHATEISAAYMRFQIELVSKGDPVRAY
;
A
#
# COMPACT_ATOMS: atom_id res chain seq x y z
N MET A 1 -35.85 16.49 11.91
CA MET A 1 -34.59 17.23 11.71
C MET A 1 -34.57 17.72 10.28
N ARG A 2 -34.28 19.01 10.06
CA ARG A 2 -34.42 19.71 8.78
C ARG A 2 -33.48 19.14 7.72
N ASP A 3 -34.03 18.84 6.55
CA ASP A 3 -33.27 18.56 5.33
C ASP A 3 -32.30 19.73 5.06
N LEU A 4 -31.02 19.46 5.26
CA LEU A 4 -29.96 20.35 4.82
C LEU A 4 -29.98 20.40 3.30
N ASN A 5 -30.27 21.60 2.79
CA ASN A 5 -30.43 21.93 1.38
C ASN A 5 -29.24 21.40 0.57
N PHE A 6 -29.50 20.54 -0.41
CA PHE A 6 -28.47 19.89 -1.24
C PHE A 6 -27.51 20.90 -1.88
N ASP A 7 -28.02 22.08 -2.23
CA ASP A 7 -27.24 23.21 -2.73
C ASP A 7 -26.19 23.72 -1.72
N ALA A 8 -26.51 23.69 -0.42
CA ALA A 8 -25.59 24.09 0.64
C ALA A 8 -24.48 23.05 0.88
N LEU A 9 -24.78 21.77 0.69
CA LEU A 9 -23.79 20.68 0.77
C LEU A 9 -22.79 20.72 -0.39
N LEU A 10 -23.26 21.03 -1.60
CA LEU A 10 -22.40 21.16 -2.78
C LEU A 10 -21.52 22.43 -2.72
N LEU A 11 -22.08 23.55 -2.22
CA LEU A 11 -21.34 24.79 -2.01
C LEU A 11 -20.31 24.69 -0.86
N ALA A 12 -20.60 23.92 0.18
CA ALA A 12 -19.66 23.65 1.28
C ALA A 12 -18.50 22.73 0.88
N ALA A 13 -18.65 21.92 -0.17
CA ALA A 13 -17.62 21.01 -0.67
C ALA A 13 -16.55 21.70 -1.54
N LYS A 14 -16.53 23.03 -1.63
CA LYS A 14 -15.54 23.79 -2.39
C LYS A 14 -14.35 24.18 -1.49
N PRO A 15 -13.15 23.59 -1.66
CA PRO A 15 -12.05 23.84 -0.75
C PRO A 15 -11.19 24.97 -1.31
N ASP A 16 -11.53 26.23 -1.01
CA ASP A 16 -10.61 27.33 -1.34
C ASP A 16 -9.90 27.93 -0.13
N ARG A 17 -10.30 27.69 1.14
CA ARG A 17 -9.66 28.44 2.26
C ARG A 17 -9.44 27.80 3.64
N TYR A 18 -9.78 26.54 3.95
CA TYR A 18 -9.49 25.95 5.28
C TYR A 18 -9.17 24.44 5.21
N PRO A 19 -8.47 23.83 6.20
CA PRO A 19 -7.74 22.58 6.04
C PRO A 19 -8.67 21.42 5.70
N ARG A 20 -8.14 20.50 4.87
CA ARG A 20 -8.83 19.32 4.32
C ARG A 20 -9.57 18.52 5.39
N ASP A 21 -10.85 18.80 5.60
CA ASP A 21 -11.73 17.90 6.34
C ASP A 21 -12.20 16.79 5.40
N THR A 22 -11.30 15.82 5.17
CA THR A 22 -11.52 14.68 4.28
C THR A 22 -12.77 13.89 4.66
N ARG A 23 -13.13 13.84 5.94
CA ARG A 23 -14.35 13.18 6.43
C ARG A 23 -15.62 13.85 5.92
N PHE A 24 -15.65 15.17 5.83
CA PHE A 24 -16.80 15.90 5.29
C PHE A 24 -16.94 15.66 3.79
N THR A 25 -15.85 15.76 3.04
CA THR A 25 -15.84 15.49 1.59
C THR A 25 -16.24 14.05 1.28
N ASP A 26 -15.72 13.07 2.02
CA ASP A 26 -16.05 11.65 1.85
C ASP A 26 -17.50 11.35 2.21
N ALA A 27 -18.04 11.94 3.27
CA ALA A 27 -19.44 11.78 3.66
C ALA A 27 -20.42 12.38 2.63
N VAL A 28 -20.04 13.50 1.99
CA VAL A 28 -20.83 14.10 0.90
C VAL A 28 -20.75 13.24 -0.35
N MET A 29 -19.56 12.76 -0.73
CA MET A 29 -19.37 11.92 -1.91
C MET A 29 -20.03 10.54 -1.77
N GLN A 30 -20.01 9.93 -0.57
CA GLN A 30 -20.77 8.70 -0.28
C GLN A 30 -22.28 8.89 -0.43
N LYS A 31 -22.81 10.05 -0.03
CA LYS A 31 -24.25 10.34 -0.19
C LYS A 31 -24.64 10.58 -1.65
N VAL A 32 -23.73 11.12 -2.46
CA VAL A 32 -23.94 11.31 -3.92
C VAL A 32 -23.83 9.99 -4.68
N GLN A 33 -22.96 9.06 -4.24
CA GLN A 33 -22.80 7.73 -4.85
C GLN A 33 -24.00 6.79 -4.65
N ARG A 34 -24.87 7.05 -3.67
CA ARG A 34 -26.14 6.30 -3.51
C ARG A 34 -27.18 6.82 -4.51
N SER A 35 -27.19 6.23 -5.70
CA SER A 35 -28.06 6.54 -6.85
C SER A 35 -29.57 6.56 -6.59
N GLU A 36 -30.05 6.04 -5.46
CA GLU A 36 -31.48 5.98 -5.12
C GLU A 36 -32.06 7.29 -4.55
N ILE A 37 -31.23 8.18 -4.00
CA ILE A 37 -31.74 9.40 -3.34
C ILE A 37 -32.11 10.50 -4.36
N LEU A 38 -31.28 10.68 -5.41
CA LEU A 38 -31.50 11.72 -6.43
C LEU A 38 -32.68 11.40 -7.35
N SER A 39 -32.87 10.13 -7.72
CA SER A 39 -33.96 9.72 -8.61
C SER A 39 -35.33 9.80 -7.93
N SER A 40 -35.39 9.56 -6.61
CA SER A 40 -36.65 9.59 -5.85
C SER A 40 -37.10 11.01 -5.48
N ALA A 41 -36.17 11.93 -5.21
CA ALA A 41 -36.49 13.32 -4.87
C ALA A 41 -37.03 14.11 -6.07
N VAL A 42 -36.44 13.94 -7.26
CA VAL A 42 -36.85 14.65 -8.50
C VAL A 42 -38.17 14.10 -9.06
N ARG A 43 -38.43 12.79 -8.91
CA ARG A 43 -39.72 12.18 -9.31
C ARG A 43 -40.89 12.63 -8.46
N LYS A 44 -40.66 13.01 -7.19
CA LYS A 44 -41.70 13.44 -6.24
C LYS A 44 -41.97 14.95 -6.24
N MET A 45 -41.24 15.75 -7.02
CA MET A 45 -41.49 17.19 -7.12
C MET A 45 -42.72 17.51 -7.97
N ASP A 46 -43.66 18.23 -7.36
CA ASP A 46 -44.85 18.80 -7.99
C ASP A 46 -44.51 19.68 -9.21
N VAL A 47 -45.29 19.55 -10.28
CA VAL A 47 -45.06 20.17 -11.59
C VAL A 47 -45.05 21.70 -11.48
N ASN A 48 -45.92 22.27 -10.62
CA ASN A 48 -45.97 23.72 -10.40
C ASN A 48 -44.73 24.26 -9.65
N LYS A 49 -44.04 23.41 -8.88
CA LYS A 49 -42.75 23.77 -8.25
C LYS A 49 -41.56 23.66 -9.22
N LYS A 50 -41.67 22.83 -10.26
CA LYS A 50 -40.66 22.74 -11.33
C LYS A 50 -40.62 24.02 -12.18
N GLU A 51 -41.77 24.58 -12.52
CA GLU A 51 -41.82 25.85 -13.27
C GLU A 51 -41.29 27.03 -12.46
N THR A 52 -41.59 27.09 -11.16
CA THR A 52 -41.06 28.14 -10.26
C THR A 52 -39.54 28.02 -10.09
N PHE A 53 -39.00 26.79 -10.08
CA PHE A 53 -37.55 26.54 -10.09
C PHE A 53 -36.91 27.05 -11.39
N ILE A 54 -37.50 26.76 -12.55
CA ILE A 54 -37.01 27.20 -13.86
C ILE A 54 -37.10 28.73 -14.03
N MET A 55 -38.15 29.39 -13.52
CA MET A 55 -38.28 30.85 -13.63
C MET A 55 -37.29 31.62 -12.74
N ARG A 56 -36.90 31.08 -11.57
CA ARG A 56 -35.84 31.69 -10.73
C ARG A 56 -34.46 31.67 -11.39
N PHE A 57 -34.23 30.78 -12.36
CA PHE A 57 -32.97 30.69 -13.10
C PHE A 57 -32.79 31.80 -14.15
N LYS A 58 -33.89 32.42 -14.63
CA LYS A 58 -33.84 33.47 -15.65
C LYS A 58 -33.30 34.81 -15.15
N HIS A 59 -33.22 35.02 -13.83
CA HIS A 59 -32.78 36.28 -13.21
C HIS A 59 -31.44 36.17 -12.46
N LEU A 60 -30.72 35.04 -12.61
CA LEU A 60 -29.42 34.87 -12.00
C LEU A 60 -28.33 35.64 -12.79
N PRO A 61 -27.42 36.36 -12.10
CA PRO A 61 -26.31 37.06 -12.77
C PRO A 61 -25.45 36.08 -13.56
N ARG A 62 -24.90 36.53 -14.70
CA ARG A 62 -24.26 35.70 -15.75
C ARG A 62 -23.27 34.63 -15.25
N ILE A 63 -22.65 34.82 -14.09
CA ILE A 63 -21.74 33.87 -13.45
C ILE A 63 -22.46 32.60 -12.96
N ALA A 64 -23.68 32.72 -12.45
CA ALA A 64 -24.49 31.58 -12.03
C ALA A 64 -25.04 30.79 -13.23
N ILE A 65 -25.30 31.44 -14.38
CA ILE A 65 -25.66 30.76 -15.63
C ILE A 65 -24.50 29.87 -16.12
N VAL A 66 -23.24 30.26 -15.92
CA VAL A 66 -22.07 29.44 -16.27
C VAL A 66 -21.92 28.23 -15.33
N ALA A 67 -22.14 28.42 -14.02
CA ALA A 67 -22.11 27.32 -13.05
C ALA A 67 -23.28 26.33 -13.27
N ILE A 68 -24.44 26.84 -13.66
CA ILE A 68 -25.60 26.03 -14.02
C ILE A 68 -25.41 25.35 -15.37
N ALA A 69 -24.81 25.99 -16.36
CA ALA A 69 -24.48 25.35 -17.64
C ALA A 69 -23.49 24.20 -17.45
N LEU A 70 -22.52 24.36 -16.54
CA LEU A 70 -21.63 23.27 -16.11
C LEU A 70 -22.39 22.19 -15.32
N GLY A 71 -23.35 22.58 -14.47
CA GLY A 71 -24.21 21.65 -13.73
C GLY A 71 -25.26 20.93 -14.59
N THR A 72 -25.75 21.53 -15.67
CA THR A 72 -26.71 20.93 -16.60
C THR A 72 -26.02 20.12 -17.69
N LEU A 73 -24.77 20.42 -18.05
CA LEU A 73 -23.90 19.50 -18.80
C LEU A 73 -23.65 18.20 -18.01
N VAL A 74 -23.61 18.29 -16.67
CA VAL A 74 -23.55 17.13 -15.78
C VAL A 74 -24.89 16.37 -15.70
N ILE A 75 -26.04 17.06 -15.82
CA ILE A 75 -27.38 16.44 -15.70
C ILE A 75 -27.95 15.94 -17.04
N ALA A 76 -27.54 16.51 -18.18
CA ALA A 76 -27.99 16.07 -19.52
C ALA A 76 -27.19 14.86 -20.06
N SER A 77 -26.17 14.39 -19.35
CA SER A 77 -25.29 13.29 -19.76
C SER A 77 -25.52 12.00 -18.94
N THR A 78 -26.77 11.72 -18.58
CA THR A 78 -27.16 10.55 -17.75
C THR A 78 -26.95 9.19 -18.42
N GLY A 79 -26.56 9.13 -19.69
CA GLY A 79 -26.04 7.92 -20.35
C GLY A 79 -24.50 7.81 -20.40
N VAL A 80 -23.77 8.92 -20.21
CA VAL A 80 -22.30 9.00 -20.35
C VAL A 80 -21.61 9.00 -18.97
N TYR A 81 -22.32 9.37 -17.90
CA TYR A 81 -21.76 9.45 -16.54
C TYR A 81 -21.29 8.09 -15.98
N ALA A 82 -21.87 6.97 -16.41
CA ALA A 82 -21.39 5.64 -16.01
C ALA A 82 -20.02 5.27 -16.61
N ALA A 83 -19.64 5.90 -17.74
CA ALA A 83 -18.33 5.74 -18.37
C ALA A 83 -17.26 6.68 -17.80
N TYR A 84 -17.67 7.76 -17.11
CA TYR A 84 -16.76 8.77 -16.55
C TYR A 84 -16.70 8.77 -15.01
N GLN A 85 -17.22 7.75 -14.35
CA GLN A 85 -16.99 7.57 -12.92
C GLN A 85 -15.52 7.19 -12.71
N LEU A 86 -14.74 8.13 -12.16
CA LEU A 86 -13.38 7.88 -11.72
C LEU A 86 -13.42 6.86 -10.58
N LEU A 87 -12.81 5.70 -10.78
CA LEU A 87 -12.80 4.59 -9.82
C LEU A 87 -11.74 4.81 -8.74
N TRP A 88 -10.57 5.34 -9.11
CA TRP A 88 -9.54 5.83 -8.21
C TRP A 88 -8.81 7.02 -8.83
N ALA A 89 -8.29 7.91 -7.99
CA ALA A 89 -7.39 8.97 -8.44
C ALA A 89 -6.05 8.36 -8.86
N LYS A 90 -5.49 8.85 -9.97
CA LYS A 90 -4.15 8.41 -10.39
C LYS A 90 -3.13 8.87 -9.34
N PRO A 91 -2.26 7.99 -8.85
CA PRO A 91 -1.25 8.39 -7.90
C PRO A 91 -0.24 9.33 -8.58
N GLU A 92 0.18 10.36 -7.87
CA GLU A 92 1.23 11.28 -8.29
C GLU A 92 2.31 11.30 -7.21
N VAL A 93 3.57 11.14 -7.63
CA VAL A 93 4.72 11.11 -6.74
C VAL A 93 5.75 12.12 -7.22
N HIS A 94 6.19 12.98 -6.31
CA HIS A 94 7.16 14.04 -6.59
C HIS A 94 8.36 13.92 -5.68
N VAL A 95 9.56 14.06 -6.27
CA VAL A 95 10.81 14.17 -5.52
C VAL A 95 10.88 15.55 -4.89
N ILE A 96 10.91 15.60 -3.55
CA ILE A 96 11.15 16.83 -2.78
C ILE A 96 12.66 17.08 -2.67
N GLU A 97 13.41 16.03 -2.32
CA GLU A 97 14.85 16.11 -2.05
C GLU A 97 15.52 14.80 -2.46
N SER A 98 16.77 14.88 -2.92
CA SER A 98 17.65 13.74 -3.11
C SER A 98 19.00 14.03 -2.47
N LYS A 99 19.53 13.05 -1.72
CA LYS A 99 20.82 13.14 -1.03
C LYS A 99 21.47 11.78 -0.88
N THR A 100 22.74 11.77 -0.47
CA THR A 100 23.40 10.56 0.02
C THR A 100 23.10 10.43 1.52
N SER A 101 22.63 9.26 1.93
CA SER A 101 22.30 8.98 3.32
C SER A 101 23.54 8.71 4.18
N VAL A 102 23.32 8.53 5.49
CA VAL A 102 24.39 8.20 6.44
C VAL A 102 24.98 6.80 6.19
N SER A 103 24.24 5.90 5.52
CA SER A 103 24.75 4.61 5.06
C SER A 103 25.57 4.71 3.77
N GLY A 104 25.72 5.92 3.20
CA GLY A 104 26.41 6.16 1.94
C GLY A 104 25.58 5.76 0.71
N ARG A 105 24.26 5.58 0.87
CA ARG A 105 23.35 5.11 -0.19
C ARG A 105 22.51 6.27 -0.71
N ASP A 106 22.04 6.17 -1.95
CA ASP A 106 21.15 7.18 -2.51
C ASP A 106 19.80 7.16 -1.79
N GLU A 107 19.35 8.33 -1.37
CA GLU A 107 18.11 8.53 -0.64
C GLU A 107 17.30 9.65 -1.28
N VAL A 108 15.98 9.46 -1.30
CA VAL A 108 15.03 10.40 -1.89
C VAL A 108 13.87 10.61 -0.93
N LEU A 109 13.53 11.86 -0.67
CA LEU A 109 12.29 12.25 0.00
C LEU A 109 11.22 12.50 -1.07
N LEU A 110 10.11 11.79 -0.96
CA LEU A 110 8.99 11.86 -1.89
C LEU A 110 7.77 12.48 -1.21
N SER A 111 7.00 13.24 -1.95
CA SER A 111 5.60 13.54 -1.61
C SER A 111 4.70 12.75 -2.55
N ALA A 112 3.67 12.12 -2.00
CA ALA A 112 2.73 11.33 -2.75
C ALA A 112 1.30 11.83 -2.56
N SER A 113 0.51 11.78 -3.62
CA SER A 113 -0.93 12.03 -3.58
C SER A 113 -1.68 10.87 -4.25
N GLY A 114 -2.85 10.51 -3.71
CA GLY A 114 -3.56 9.29 -4.15
C GLY A 114 -2.89 7.98 -3.70
N CYS A 115 -1.93 8.06 -2.78
CA CYS A 115 -1.32 6.93 -2.07
C CYS A 115 -1.78 6.96 -0.59
N ASP A 116 -1.79 5.81 0.06
CA ASP A 116 -2.08 5.69 1.51
C ASP A 116 -0.85 6.00 2.40
N THR A 117 0.18 6.61 1.80
CA THR A 117 1.41 7.01 2.48
C THR A 117 1.25 8.42 3.09
N THR A 118 2.04 8.72 4.12
CA THR A 118 2.10 10.05 4.73
C THR A 118 2.42 11.14 3.69
N SER A 119 2.22 12.42 4.06
CA SER A 119 2.42 13.57 3.15
C SER A 119 3.82 13.63 2.51
N SER A 120 4.81 13.03 3.16
CA SER A 120 6.14 12.83 2.62
C SER A 120 6.81 11.59 3.23
N THR A 121 7.32 10.71 2.38
CA THR A 121 7.99 9.47 2.77
C THR A 121 9.39 9.44 2.18
N ARG A 122 10.36 8.92 2.93
CA ARG A 122 11.75 8.82 2.51
C ARG A 122 12.07 7.40 2.12
N TYR A 123 12.76 7.23 0.99
CA TYR A 123 13.20 5.94 0.47
C TYR A 123 14.70 5.96 0.22
N GLU A 124 15.37 4.89 0.64
CA GLU A 124 16.79 4.66 0.42
C GLU A 124 17.01 3.41 -0.45
N LEU A 125 17.95 3.44 -1.39
CA LEU A 125 18.33 2.26 -2.15
C LEU A 125 19.08 1.27 -1.26
N LYS A 126 18.72 -0.01 -1.35
CA LYS A 126 19.49 -1.09 -0.73
C LYS A 126 20.84 -1.27 -1.40
N LYS A 127 21.80 -1.78 -0.63
CA LYS A 127 23.14 -2.09 -1.16
C LYS A 127 23.03 -3.13 -2.27
N GLY A 128 23.61 -2.86 -3.44
CA GLY A 128 23.55 -3.79 -4.57
C GLY A 128 22.19 -3.85 -5.28
N ALA A 129 21.33 -2.85 -5.06
CA ALA A 129 20.10 -2.65 -5.82
C ALA A 129 20.37 -2.71 -7.33
N THR A 130 19.45 -3.32 -8.08
CA THR A 130 19.50 -3.42 -9.55
C THR A 130 19.01 -2.15 -10.25
N ILE A 131 18.38 -1.25 -9.48
CA ILE A 131 17.81 0.01 -9.93
C ILE A 131 18.67 1.21 -9.50
N LYS A 132 18.48 2.34 -10.18
CA LYS A 132 19.12 3.63 -9.88
C LYS A 132 18.14 4.57 -9.15
N SER A 133 18.68 5.62 -8.54
CA SER A 133 17.92 6.55 -7.71
C SER A 133 16.87 7.36 -8.47
N ASP A 134 17.07 7.59 -9.76
CA ASP A 134 16.11 8.24 -10.67
C ASP A 134 14.83 7.41 -10.91
N ARG A 135 14.85 6.10 -10.62
CA ARG A 135 13.69 5.21 -10.75
C ARG A 135 12.83 5.12 -9.49
N ILE A 136 13.30 5.62 -8.35
CA ILE A 136 12.60 5.47 -7.05
C ILE A 136 11.18 6.03 -7.11
N SER A 137 10.99 7.24 -7.64
CA SER A 137 9.67 7.87 -7.69
C SER A 137 8.67 7.10 -8.56
N ALA A 138 9.13 6.56 -9.70
CA ALA A 138 8.29 5.78 -10.60
C ALA A 138 7.87 4.44 -9.96
N ILE A 139 8.80 3.76 -9.28
CA ILE A 139 8.53 2.51 -8.57
C ILE A 139 7.54 2.74 -7.42
N VAL A 140 7.70 3.81 -6.65
CA VAL A 140 6.77 4.18 -5.57
C VAL A 140 5.39 4.51 -6.13
N GLN A 141 5.31 5.25 -7.24
CA GLN A 141 4.05 5.55 -7.91
C GLN A 141 3.36 4.28 -8.42
N ALA A 142 4.12 3.34 -9.00
CA ALA A 142 3.63 2.05 -9.47
C ALA A 142 3.08 1.19 -8.34
N ARG A 143 3.77 1.17 -7.19
CA ARG A 143 3.29 0.50 -5.98
C ARG A 143 1.98 1.11 -5.49
N CYS A 144 1.86 2.43 -5.46
CA CYS A 144 0.62 3.10 -5.08
C CYS A 144 -0.55 2.75 -6.01
N GLU A 145 -0.31 2.69 -7.32
CA GLU A 145 -1.36 2.36 -8.28
C GLU A 145 -1.88 0.94 -8.06
N LEU A 146 -0.99 -0.03 -7.82
CA LEU A 146 -1.40 -1.40 -7.48
C LEU A 146 -2.19 -1.48 -6.17
N GLN A 147 -1.80 -0.71 -5.14
CA GLN A 147 -2.55 -0.63 -3.88
C GLN A 147 -3.94 -0.01 -4.06
N ALA A 148 -4.05 1.04 -4.88
CA ALA A 148 -5.34 1.65 -5.20
C ALA A 148 -6.25 0.66 -5.95
N ILE A 149 -5.71 -0.12 -6.89
CA ILE A 149 -6.44 -1.17 -7.61
C ILE A 149 -6.87 -2.28 -6.64
N GLU A 150 -5.98 -2.75 -5.77
CA GLU A 150 -6.28 -3.81 -4.78
C GLU A 150 -7.39 -3.37 -3.82
N SER A 151 -7.31 -2.15 -3.29
CA SER A 151 -8.34 -1.56 -2.43
C SER A 151 -9.68 -1.40 -3.16
N TRP A 152 -9.69 -0.87 -4.37
CA TRP A 152 -10.89 -0.73 -5.18
C TRP A 152 -11.54 -2.10 -5.49
N ALA A 153 -10.73 -3.08 -5.85
CA ALA A 153 -11.18 -4.43 -6.18
C ALA A 153 -11.83 -5.10 -4.96
N GLN A 154 -11.18 -5.01 -3.79
CA GLN A 154 -11.72 -5.56 -2.55
C GLN A 154 -13.04 -4.88 -2.16
N GLN A 155 -13.14 -3.55 -2.30
CA GLN A 155 -14.38 -2.81 -2.02
C GLN A 155 -15.50 -3.12 -3.01
N SER A 156 -15.17 -3.39 -4.27
CA SER A 156 -16.13 -3.61 -5.35
C SER A 156 -16.67 -5.04 -5.41
N TYR A 157 -15.84 -6.02 -5.07
CA TYR A 157 -16.12 -7.44 -5.30
C TYR A 157 -15.96 -8.33 -4.07
N GLY A 158 -15.32 -7.85 -3.01
CA GLY A 158 -15.14 -8.61 -1.78
C GLY A 158 -16.37 -8.56 -0.89
N ASP A 159 -16.46 -9.53 0.01
CA ASP A 159 -17.49 -9.49 1.05
C ASP A 159 -17.24 -8.31 1.99
N GLN A 160 -18.26 -7.50 2.24
CA GLN A 160 -18.14 -6.31 3.12
C GLN A 160 -18.02 -6.67 4.61
N THR A 161 -18.42 -7.88 4.97
CA THR A 161 -18.36 -8.39 6.34
C THR A 161 -17.54 -9.66 6.34
N MET A 162 -16.46 -9.67 7.12
CA MET A 162 -15.74 -10.92 7.36
C MET A 162 -16.65 -11.89 8.13
N PRO A 163 -16.65 -13.18 7.74
CA PRO A 163 -17.38 -14.18 8.51
C PRO A 163 -16.79 -14.28 9.93
N ASP A 164 -17.66 -14.43 10.92
CA ASP A 164 -17.25 -14.73 12.29
C ASP A 164 -16.73 -16.16 12.35
N LEU A 165 -15.42 -16.33 12.21
CA LEU A 165 -14.77 -17.62 12.25
C LEU A 165 -14.70 -18.18 13.68
N ASP A 166 -14.66 -17.31 14.69
CA ASP A 166 -14.53 -17.69 16.10
C ASP A 166 -15.85 -18.20 16.66
N GLY A 167 -16.97 -17.70 16.17
CA GLY A 167 -18.32 -18.18 16.47
C GLY A 167 -18.75 -19.46 15.74
N LEU A 168 -17.89 -20.05 14.89
CA LEU A 168 -18.21 -21.32 14.22
C LEU A 168 -18.10 -22.47 15.21
N GLU A 169 -19.16 -23.26 15.35
CA GLU A 169 -19.13 -24.52 16.10
C GLU A 169 -18.47 -25.64 15.28
N PRO A 170 -17.81 -26.63 15.91
CA PRO A 170 -17.32 -27.82 15.21
C PRO A 170 -18.43 -28.55 14.44
N ASN A 171 -18.16 -28.94 13.19
CA ASN A 171 -19.13 -29.55 12.26
C ASN A 171 -20.31 -28.62 11.85
N SER A 172 -20.18 -27.30 12.04
CA SER A 172 -21.13 -26.33 11.50
C SER A 172 -21.15 -26.37 9.96
N LYS A 173 -22.23 -25.83 9.37
CA LYS A 173 -22.32 -25.72 7.91
C LYS A 173 -21.15 -24.90 7.40
N PRO A 174 -20.50 -25.32 6.30
CA PRO A 174 -19.39 -24.57 5.74
C PRO A 174 -19.78 -23.14 5.38
N VAL A 175 -18.96 -22.17 5.79
CA VAL A 175 -19.14 -20.76 5.46
C VAL A 175 -18.47 -20.48 4.13
N ARG A 176 -19.15 -19.73 3.26
CA ARG A 176 -18.60 -19.30 1.99
C ARG A 176 -18.12 -17.86 2.11
N GLN A 177 -16.94 -17.60 1.56
CA GLN A 177 -16.39 -16.26 1.46
C GLN A 177 -15.93 -16.00 0.03
N THR A 178 -16.26 -14.81 -0.48
CA THR A 178 -15.73 -14.31 -1.74
C THR A 178 -14.31 -13.82 -1.52
N ILE A 179 -13.34 -14.46 -2.16
CA ILE A 179 -11.98 -13.94 -2.26
C ILE A 179 -11.85 -13.07 -3.51
N VAL A 180 -11.12 -11.98 -3.37
CA VAL A 180 -10.71 -11.12 -4.48
C VAL A 180 -9.21 -11.27 -4.64
N VAL A 181 -8.79 -11.61 -5.86
CA VAL A 181 -7.39 -11.76 -6.23
C VAL A 181 -7.06 -10.68 -7.25
N THR A 182 -6.25 -9.72 -6.83
CA THR A 182 -5.64 -8.73 -7.71
C THR A 182 -4.26 -9.23 -8.09
N SER A 183 -3.98 -9.34 -9.39
CA SER A 183 -2.66 -9.71 -9.89
C SER A 183 -1.63 -8.60 -9.61
N MET A 184 -0.35 -8.96 -9.67
CA MET A 184 0.68 -7.95 -9.92
C MET A 184 0.58 -7.43 -11.36
N ALA A 185 1.50 -6.57 -11.78
CA ALA A 185 1.60 -6.22 -13.19
C ALA A 185 1.90 -7.47 -14.03
N THR A 186 1.22 -7.58 -15.16
CA THR A 186 1.34 -8.64 -16.15
C THR A 186 1.28 -8.02 -17.54
N HIS A 187 1.56 -8.81 -18.58
CA HIS A 187 1.25 -8.46 -19.95
C HIS A 187 0.01 -9.20 -20.41
N LEU A 188 -0.88 -8.51 -21.10
CA LEU A 188 -1.90 -9.19 -21.89
C LEU A 188 -1.21 -9.85 -23.09
N GLN A 189 -1.11 -11.17 -23.12
CA GLN A 189 -0.46 -11.88 -24.22
C GLN A 189 -1.41 -12.11 -25.39
N THR A 190 -2.57 -12.70 -25.12
CA THR A 190 -3.52 -13.07 -26.17
C THR A 190 -4.96 -12.82 -25.76
N LYS A 191 -5.78 -12.43 -26.74
CA LYS A 191 -7.23 -12.32 -26.63
C LYS A 191 -7.89 -13.26 -27.63
N GLN A 192 -8.34 -14.43 -27.16
CA GLN A 192 -9.00 -15.42 -28.00
C GLN A 192 -10.46 -15.61 -27.59
N GLY A 193 -11.38 -15.10 -28.42
CA GLY A 193 -12.81 -15.16 -28.15
C GLY A 193 -13.17 -14.46 -26.84
N ASN A 194 -13.61 -15.24 -25.86
CA ASN A 194 -13.97 -14.78 -24.52
C ASN A 194 -12.93 -15.20 -23.45
N SER A 195 -11.69 -15.46 -23.85
CA SER A 195 -10.61 -15.81 -22.93
C SER A 195 -9.43 -14.85 -23.12
N LEU A 196 -8.81 -14.49 -22.00
CA LEU A 196 -7.65 -13.61 -21.95
C LEU A 196 -6.51 -14.36 -21.26
N THR A 197 -5.34 -14.37 -21.89
CA THR A 197 -4.13 -14.97 -21.33
C THR A 197 -3.18 -13.87 -20.88
N PHE A 198 -2.75 -13.97 -19.63
CA PHE A 198 -1.83 -13.03 -19.01
C PHE A 198 -0.49 -13.71 -18.77
N ALA A 199 0.61 -13.00 -19.01
CA ALA A 199 1.94 -13.47 -18.69
C ALA A 199 2.69 -12.53 -17.76
N GLY A 200 3.53 -13.14 -16.92
CA GLY A 200 4.15 -12.50 -15.77
C GLY A 200 3.87 -13.31 -14.51
N LEU A 201 4.60 -13.02 -13.44
CA LEU A 201 4.36 -13.62 -12.13
C LEU A 201 3.13 -12.94 -11.52
N ASP A 202 2.10 -13.71 -11.17
CA ASP A 202 1.10 -13.22 -10.22
C ASP A 202 1.68 -13.22 -8.79
N LYS A 203 0.99 -12.57 -7.85
CA LYS A 203 1.41 -12.44 -6.43
C LYS A 203 1.68 -13.79 -5.74
N TYR A 204 1.30 -14.90 -6.37
CA TYR A 204 1.36 -16.26 -5.83
C TYR A 204 2.18 -17.23 -6.69
N GLY A 205 2.97 -16.74 -7.66
CA GLY A 205 3.90 -17.57 -8.45
C GLY A 205 3.23 -18.46 -9.51
N TRP A 206 1.98 -18.21 -9.90
CA TRP A 206 1.30 -19.08 -10.86
C TRP A 206 1.71 -18.75 -12.30
N PRO A 207 2.04 -19.76 -13.13
CA PRO A 207 2.31 -19.56 -14.55
C PRO A 207 1.04 -19.19 -15.31
N GLU A 208 1.21 -18.50 -16.45
CA GLU A 208 0.21 -18.15 -17.48
C GLU A 208 -1.26 -18.48 -17.12
N ASN A 209 -1.96 -17.50 -16.57
CA ASN A 209 -3.37 -17.66 -16.24
C ASN A 209 -4.23 -17.29 -17.45
N THR A 210 -4.80 -18.30 -18.12
CA THR A 210 -5.88 -18.07 -19.08
C THR A 210 -7.21 -18.01 -18.33
N LEU A 211 -7.81 -16.83 -18.27
CA LEU A 211 -9.08 -16.61 -17.58
C LEU A 211 -10.19 -16.33 -18.58
N LYS A 212 -11.37 -16.90 -18.31
CA LYS A 212 -12.57 -16.62 -19.10
C LYS A 212 -13.11 -15.25 -18.75
N ALA A 213 -13.20 -14.39 -19.75
CA ALA A 213 -13.91 -13.13 -19.69
C ALA A 213 -15.38 -13.34 -20.07
N ASP A 214 -16.28 -13.15 -19.12
CA ASP A 214 -17.71 -13.06 -19.44
C ASP A 214 -18.10 -11.63 -19.87
N LYS A 215 -19.40 -11.38 -20.06
CA LYS A 215 -19.90 -10.05 -20.46
C LYS A 215 -19.82 -9.01 -19.34
N ASN A 216 -19.50 -9.41 -18.11
CA ASN A 216 -19.50 -8.56 -16.92
C ASN A 216 -18.10 -8.08 -16.54
N VAL A 217 -17.06 -8.53 -17.24
CA VAL A 217 -15.69 -8.05 -17.04
C VAL A 217 -15.62 -6.54 -17.28
N LYS A 218 -15.12 -5.81 -16.28
CA LYS A 218 -14.83 -4.39 -16.43
C LYS A 218 -13.45 -4.21 -17.06
N TYR A 219 -13.38 -3.34 -18.05
CA TYR A 219 -12.11 -2.88 -18.61
C TYR A 219 -11.85 -1.48 -18.10
N ILE A 220 -10.67 -1.23 -17.56
CA ILE A 220 -10.34 0.03 -16.90
C ILE A 220 -9.07 0.58 -17.51
N VAL A 221 -9.10 1.85 -17.90
CA VAL A 221 -7.96 2.59 -18.43
C VAL A 221 -7.93 3.94 -17.74
N ASP A 222 -6.76 4.34 -17.23
CA ASP A 222 -6.57 5.59 -16.47
C ASP A 222 -7.61 5.78 -15.33
N GLY A 223 -7.88 4.70 -14.60
CA GLY A 223 -8.82 4.70 -13.46
C GLY A 223 -10.29 4.90 -13.83
N LYS A 224 -10.67 4.73 -15.10
CA LYS A 224 -12.05 4.90 -15.59
C LYS A 224 -12.55 3.67 -16.32
N ASN A 225 -13.85 3.41 -16.23
CA ASN A 225 -14.49 2.38 -17.05
C ASN A 225 -14.22 2.64 -18.54
N SER A 226 -13.87 1.58 -19.25
CA SER A 226 -13.45 1.61 -20.63
C SER A 226 -14.00 0.37 -21.36
N THR A 227 -13.65 0.24 -22.64
CA THR A 227 -14.00 -0.92 -23.46
C THR A 227 -12.78 -1.81 -23.65
N VAL A 228 -13.04 -3.09 -23.96
CA VAL A 228 -11.98 -4.07 -24.19
C VAL A 228 -11.01 -3.66 -25.31
N ASP A 229 -11.46 -2.88 -26.29
CA ASP A 229 -10.63 -2.48 -27.45
C ASP A 229 -9.55 -1.45 -27.09
N GLN A 230 -9.63 -0.85 -25.90
CA GLN A 230 -8.60 0.07 -25.37
C GLN A 230 -7.44 -0.68 -24.70
N ILE A 231 -7.56 -1.99 -24.52
CA ILE A 231 -6.51 -2.86 -23.97
C ILE A 231 -6.08 -3.85 -25.06
N LYS A 232 -4.83 -3.76 -25.49
CA LYS A 232 -4.26 -4.53 -26.60
C LYS A 232 -3.26 -5.56 -26.12
N GLU A 233 -2.99 -6.57 -26.94
CA GLU A 233 -1.89 -7.51 -26.70
C GLU A 233 -0.56 -6.73 -26.58
N GLY A 234 0.25 -7.11 -25.59
CA GLY A 234 1.47 -6.43 -25.18
C GLY A 234 1.26 -5.36 -24.10
N ASP A 235 0.04 -4.83 -23.90
CA ASP A 235 -0.21 -3.84 -22.86
C ASP A 235 0.11 -4.40 -21.47
N VAL A 236 0.68 -3.54 -20.63
CA VAL A 236 0.93 -3.81 -19.22
C VAL A 236 -0.40 -3.65 -18.46
N VAL A 237 -0.83 -4.72 -17.79
CA VAL A 237 -2.14 -4.81 -17.16
C VAL A 237 -2.08 -5.47 -15.79
N ALA A 238 -3.01 -5.12 -14.92
CA ALA A 238 -3.40 -5.93 -13.77
C ALA A 238 -4.78 -6.52 -14.01
N TYR A 239 -5.01 -7.77 -13.63
CA TYR A 239 -6.32 -8.39 -13.66
C TYR A 239 -6.85 -8.60 -12.24
N VAL A 240 -8.18 -8.58 -12.12
CA VAL A 240 -8.89 -8.91 -10.89
C VAL A 240 -9.76 -10.12 -11.16
N ALA A 241 -9.61 -11.14 -10.33
CA ALA A 241 -10.44 -12.33 -10.36
C ALA A 241 -11.10 -12.56 -9.00
N THR A 242 -12.32 -13.07 -9.00
CA THR A 242 -13.01 -13.51 -7.79
C THR A 242 -13.09 -15.02 -7.72
N GLY A 243 -13.14 -15.55 -6.52
CA GLY A 243 -13.37 -16.96 -6.27
C GLY A 243 -14.18 -17.12 -4.98
N ASN A 244 -14.77 -18.29 -4.79
CA ASN A 244 -15.43 -18.62 -3.53
C ASN A 244 -14.60 -19.66 -2.80
N ILE A 245 -14.11 -19.30 -1.61
CA ILE A 245 -13.56 -20.29 -0.68
C ILE A 245 -14.66 -20.76 0.25
N THR A 246 -14.52 -21.99 0.71
CA THR A 246 -15.40 -22.57 1.72
C THR A 246 -14.56 -22.88 2.94
N MET A 247 -15.00 -22.41 4.10
CA MET A 247 -14.31 -22.54 5.38
C MET A 247 -15.14 -23.41 6.31
N THR A 248 -14.51 -24.38 6.98
CA THR A 248 -15.19 -25.30 7.92
C THR A 248 -14.37 -25.39 9.20
N ARG A 249 -15.05 -25.38 10.36
CA ARG A 249 -14.37 -25.65 11.63
C ARG A 249 -14.33 -27.15 11.91
N ASN A 250 -13.11 -27.65 12.07
CA ASN A 250 -12.82 -29.03 12.43
C ASN A 250 -13.06 -29.29 13.93
N GLN A 251 -13.11 -30.58 14.30
CA GLN A 251 -13.33 -31.00 15.69
C GLN A 251 -12.20 -30.61 16.64
N ASP A 252 -10.99 -30.42 16.13
CA ASP A 252 -9.83 -29.95 16.89
C ASP A 252 -9.80 -28.42 17.05
N GLY A 253 -10.81 -27.71 16.52
CA GLY A 253 -10.91 -26.26 16.55
C GLY A 253 -10.15 -25.54 15.42
N SER A 254 -9.45 -26.26 14.54
CA SER A 254 -8.80 -25.67 13.37
C SER A 254 -9.82 -25.27 12.29
N ILE A 255 -9.48 -24.27 11.48
CA ILE A 255 -10.28 -23.86 10.31
C ILE A 255 -9.64 -24.50 9.07
N ASP A 256 -10.39 -25.37 8.40
CA ASP A 256 -10.04 -25.87 7.08
C ASP A 256 -10.58 -24.93 6.00
N THR A 257 -9.77 -24.70 4.97
CA THR A 257 -10.10 -23.81 3.85
C THR A 257 -9.93 -24.55 2.53
N GLY A 258 -10.99 -24.58 1.72
CA GLY A 258 -10.93 -25.17 0.39
C GLY A 258 -9.95 -24.40 -0.52
N ASN A 259 -8.80 -25.00 -0.83
CA ASN A 259 -7.67 -24.31 -1.46
C ASN A 259 -7.75 -24.09 -2.98
N ASN A 260 -8.80 -24.56 -3.67
CA ASN A 260 -8.91 -24.44 -5.13
C ASN A 260 -10.21 -23.73 -5.58
N PRO A 261 -10.37 -22.43 -5.31
CA PRO A 261 -11.52 -21.69 -5.82
C PRO A 261 -11.39 -21.55 -7.35
N ASN A 262 -12.43 -21.97 -8.09
CA ASN A 262 -12.57 -21.59 -9.49
C ASN A 262 -12.59 -20.06 -9.58
N ARG A 263 -11.61 -19.48 -10.29
CA ARG A 263 -11.46 -18.03 -10.42
C ARG A 263 -12.24 -17.53 -11.63
N THR A 264 -13.00 -16.47 -11.44
CA THR A 264 -13.74 -15.77 -12.50
C THR A 264 -13.13 -14.39 -12.68
N LEU A 265 -12.73 -14.05 -13.90
CA LEU A 265 -12.22 -12.72 -14.20
C LEU A 265 -13.35 -11.69 -14.05
N VAL A 266 -13.10 -10.60 -13.33
CA VAL A 266 -14.08 -9.52 -13.11
C VAL A 266 -13.59 -8.16 -13.57
N ALA A 267 -12.28 -7.95 -13.67
CA ALA A 267 -11.73 -6.74 -14.26
C ALA A 267 -10.36 -6.93 -14.92
N VAL A 268 -10.07 -6.11 -15.91
CA VAL A 268 -8.74 -5.92 -16.52
C VAL A 268 -8.43 -4.43 -16.54
N ILE A 269 -7.30 -4.07 -15.95
CA ILE A 269 -6.87 -2.70 -15.71
C ILE A 269 -5.60 -2.46 -16.50
N LYS A 270 -5.60 -1.49 -17.42
CA LYS A 270 -4.38 -1.01 -18.08
C LYS A 270 -3.58 -0.16 -17.10
N LEU A 271 -2.34 -0.56 -16.88
CA LEU A 271 -1.42 0.10 -15.98
C LEU A 271 -0.77 1.31 -16.67
N SER A 272 -0.47 2.33 -15.87
CA SER A 272 -0.10 3.64 -16.39
C SER A 272 1.40 3.85 -16.63
N MET A 273 2.24 2.97 -16.07
CA MET A 273 3.69 2.98 -16.19
C MET A 273 4.23 1.75 -16.94
N PRO A 274 5.51 1.76 -17.36
CA PRO A 274 6.20 0.57 -17.87
C PRO A 274 6.19 -0.59 -16.87
N PHE A 275 6.23 -1.83 -17.37
CA PHE A 275 6.20 -3.05 -16.55
C PHE A 275 7.31 -3.08 -15.49
N GLU A 276 8.49 -2.59 -15.85
CA GLU A 276 9.69 -2.61 -14.99
C GLU A 276 9.53 -1.78 -13.72
N ASP A 277 8.64 -0.78 -13.70
CA ASP A 277 8.36 0.01 -12.50
C ASP A 277 7.47 -0.75 -11.50
N TYR A 278 6.69 -1.74 -11.96
CA TYR A 278 5.86 -2.60 -11.12
C TYR A 278 6.59 -3.87 -10.65
N ASP A 279 7.84 -4.06 -11.05
CA ASP A 279 8.64 -5.23 -10.68
C ASP A 279 8.80 -5.31 -9.14
N GLN A 280 8.47 -6.48 -8.59
CA GLN A 280 8.62 -6.75 -7.17
C GLN A 280 10.07 -6.57 -6.70
N PHE A 281 11.05 -6.93 -7.52
CA PHE A 281 12.46 -6.78 -7.17
C PHE A 281 12.90 -5.32 -7.16
N ALA A 282 12.32 -4.49 -8.02
CA ALA A 282 12.53 -3.05 -8.02
C ALA A 282 11.99 -2.44 -6.71
N TRP A 283 10.77 -2.79 -6.29
CA TRP A 283 10.22 -2.37 -5.00
C TRP A 283 11.05 -2.89 -3.82
N GLN A 284 11.44 -4.16 -3.83
CA GLN A 284 12.26 -4.77 -2.77
C GLN A 284 13.68 -4.19 -2.68
N SER A 285 14.15 -3.48 -3.71
CA SER A 285 15.41 -2.75 -3.70
C SER A 285 15.32 -1.42 -2.94
N LEU A 286 14.12 -1.02 -2.51
CA LEU A 286 13.88 0.18 -1.70
C LEU A 286 13.72 -0.20 -0.22
N SER A 287 14.19 0.70 0.63
CA SER A 287 13.96 0.69 2.08
C SER A 287 13.26 1.99 2.45
N GLU A 288 12.04 1.90 2.98
CA GLU A 288 11.34 3.04 3.54
C GLU A 288 12.04 3.48 4.82
N ARG A 289 12.17 4.79 5.04
CA ARG A 289 12.74 5.36 6.25
C ARG A 289 11.68 6.12 7.02
N GLU A 290 11.58 5.78 8.29
CA GLU A 290 10.71 6.40 9.27
C GLU A 290 11.55 6.85 10.47
N THR A 291 10.96 7.67 11.33
CA THR A 291 11.57 8.04 12.60
C THR A 291 11.81 6.79 13.45
N CYS A 292 13.02 6.61 13.98
CA CYS A 292 13.34 5.49 14.84
C CYS A 292 12.43 5.46 16.07
N TYR A 293 11.93 4.27 16.41
CA TYR A 293 11.06 4.11 17.57
C TYR A 293 11.78 4.59 18.85
N GLY A 294 11.14 5.45 19.64
CA GLY A 294 11.71 5.98 20.89
C GLY A 294 12.97 6.85 20.76
N ASN A 295 13.45 7.12 19.53
CA ASN A 295 14.60 7.98 19.22
C ASN A 295 14.24 8.95 18.07
N PRO A 296 13.51 10.04 18.38
CA PRO A 296 12.90 10.90 17.37
C PRO A 296 13.89 11.72 16.52
N ASN A 297 15.15 11.79 16.93
CA ASN A 297 16.20 12.51 16.20
C ASN A 297 16.90 11.63 15.15
N ASP A 298 16.58 10.33 15.10
CA ASP A 298 17.18 9.38 14.18
C ASP A 298 16.13 8.77 13.25
N ASP A 299 16.59 8.31 12.09
CA ASP A 299 15.78 7.73 11.03
C ASP A 299 16.17 6.26 10.81
N CYS A 300 15.20 5.36 10.90
CA CYS A 300 15.35 3.92 10.79
C CYS A 300 14.62 3.39 9.56
N ILE A 301 15.11 2.27 9.02
CA ILE A 301 14.48 1.54 7.91
C ILE A 301 13.27 0.80 8.46
N ALA A 302 12.09 1.12 7.95
CA ALA A 302 10.84 0.45 8.28
C ALA A 302 10.63 -0.80 7.42
N GLY A 303 10.13 -1.88 8.05
CA GLY A 303 9.60 -3.06 7.34
C GLY A 303 10.61 -3.87 6.51
N GLY A 304 11.92 -3.63 6.66
CA GLY A 304 12.96 -4.41 5.99
C GLY A 304 13.13 -5.80 6.59
N GLY A 305 13.35 -6.82 5.74
CA GLY A 305 13.84 -8.11 6.21
C GLY A 305 15.17 -7.93 6.95
N SER A 306 15.37 -8.65 8.05
CA SER A 306 16.57 -8.53 8.87
C SER A 306 17.13 -9.90 9.25
N ILE A 307 18.41 -9.91 9.60
CA ILE A 307 19.10 -11.07 10.17
C ILE A 307 19.43 -10.73 11.62
N ASP A 308 18.95 -11.54 12.55
CA ASP A 308 19.26 -11.40 13.98
C ASP A 308 20.70 -11.87 14.25
N LEU A 309 21.55 -10.94 14.69
CA LEU A 309 22.88 -11.25 15.22
C LEU A 309 22.79 -11.71 16.67
N TYR A 310 21.93 -11.07 17.45
CA TYR A 310 21.72 -11.36 18.86
C TYR A 310 20.30 -11.00 19.32
N MET A 311 19.75 -11.81 20.22
CA MET A 311 18.46 -11.56 20.88
C MET A 311 18.60 -11.88 22.37
N GLY A 312 18.68 -10.83 23.19
CA GLY A 312 18.68 -10.91 24.65
C GLY A 312 17.32 -10.46 25.17
N GLY A 313 16.59 -11.35 25.86
CA GLY A 313 15.34 -11.04 26.56
C GLY A 313 14.13 -10.60 25.69
N GLY A 314 14.33 -10.19 24.44
CA GLY A 314 13.27 -9.69 23.56
C GLY A 314 12.50 -8.52 24.17
N ASN A 315 11.18 -8.46 23.93
CA ASN A 315 10.28 -7.45 24.48
C ASN A 315 10.01 -7.60 25.99
N ALA A 316 10.62 -8.57 26.68
CA ALA A 316 10.39 -8.80 28.11
C ALA A 316 10.89 -7.65 29.00
N GLY A 317 11.65 -6.70 28.45
CA GLY A 317 12.14 -5.51 29.16
C GLY A 317 11.19 -4.33 29.19
N VAL A 318 10.02 -4.40 28.54
CA VAL A 318 9.06 -3.28 28.48
C VAL A 318 8.14 -3.30 29.69
N SER A 319 8.04 -2.16 30.37
CA SER A 319 7.24 -1.94 31.57
C SER A 319 6.67 -0.52 31.57
N ASP A 320 5.92 -0.12 32.59
CA ASP A 320 5.45 1.26 32.71
C ASP A 320 6.59 2.29 32.83
N ALA A 321 7.79 1.86 33.27
CA ALA A 321 8.97 2.71 33.42
C ALA A 321 9.89 2.70 32.18
N THR A 322 9.85 1.64 31.38
CA THR A 322 10.75 1.41 30.24
C THR A 322 10.01 1.47 28.90
N ILE A 323 10.68 1.97 27.88
CA ILE A 323 10.18 1.95 26.50
C ILE A 323 11.15 1.18 25.62
N MET A 324 10.61 0.57 24.57
CA MET A 324 11.46 0.16 23.47
C MET A 324 12.04 1.41 22.81
N LYS A 325 13.26 1.28 22.32
CA LYS A 325 13.95 2.23 21.48
C LYS A 325 14.62 1.48 20.36
N GLU A 326 14.81 2.18 19.25
CA GLU A 326 15.52 1.67 18.09
C GLU A 326 16.61 2.66 17.71
N ILE A 327 17.79 2.14 17.40
CA ILE A 327 18.82 2.88 16.68
C ILE A 327 19.17 2.13 15.42
N GLN A 328 19.41 2.87 14.36
CA GLN A 328 20.02 2.33 13.15
C GLN A 328 21.16 3.23 12.71
N GLY A 329 22.24 2.61 12.25
CA GLY A 329 23.41 3.36 11.83
C GLY A 329 24.48 2.49 11.21
N ILE A 330 25.64 3.10 11.02
CA ILE A 330 26.82 2.43 10.46
C ILE A 330 27.80 2.04 11.55
N VAL A 331 28.37 0.85 11.42
CA VAL A 331 29.44 0.38 12.32
C VAL A 331 30.68 1.26 12.13
N VAL A 332 31.10 1.93 13.19
CA VAL A 332 32.30 2.79 13.26
C VAL A 332 33.34 2.26 14.24
N GLY A 333 33.07 1.17 14.94
CA GLY A 333 34.03 0.47 15.78
C GLY A 333 33.61 -0.97 16.05
N LEU A 334 34.57 -1.89 16.06
CA LEU A 334 34.40 -3.30 16.45
C LEU A 334 35.52 -3.64 17.44
N ASP A 335 35.15 -3.93 18.69
CA ASP A 335 36.08 -4.28 19.77
C ASP A 335 35.51 -5.43 20.61
N GLY A 336 35.74 -6.66 20.13
CA GLY A 336 35.23 -7.87 20.77
C GLY A 336 33.71 -7.86 20.92
N ASN A 337 33.23 -7.87 22.16
CA ASN A 337 31.78 -7.85 22.45
C ASN A 337 31.14 -6.46 22.37
N LYS A 338 31.92 -5.41 22.04
CA LYS A 338 31.44 -4.04 21.88
C LYS A 338 31.42 -3.63 20.41
N THR A 339 30.34 -3.00 20.00
CA THR A 339 30.17 -2.43 18.66
C THR A 339 29.78 -0.96 18.75
N SER A 340 30.53 -0.07 18.11
CA SER A 340 30.18 1.34 18.02
C SER A 340 29.42 1.61 16.72
N ILE A 341 28.28 2.28 16.83
CA ILE A 341 27.33 2.56 15.75
C ILE A 341 27.12 4.06 15.67
N ARG A 342 27.35 4.66 14.50
CA ARG A 342 27.00 6.06 14.24
C ARG A 342 25.63 6.14 13.58
N SER A 343 24.67 6.73 14.27
CA SER A 343 23.29 6.91 13.79
C SER A 343 23.17 8.03 12.76
N SER A 344 21.96 8.23 12.22
CA SER A 344 21.68 9.27 11.23
C SER A 344 21.89 10.70 11.74
N SER A 345 21.67 10.95 13.04
CA SER A 345 21.96 12.24 13.67
C SER A 345 23.46 12.50 13.87
N GLY A 346 24.32 11.50 13.65
CA GLY A 346 25.75 11.56 13.92
C GLY A 346 26.14 11.12 15.33
N THR A 347 25.17 10.78 16.18
CA THR A 347 25.39 10.24 17.52
C THR A 347 26.09 8.88 17.45
N ILE A 348 27.06 8.64 18.32
CA ILE A 348 27.75 7.35 18.43
C ILE A 348 27.19 6.60 19.64
N PHE A 349 26.63 5.43 19.36
CA PHE A 349 26.15 4.47 20.34
C PHE A 349 27.14 3.31 20.47
N THR A 350 27.38 2.84 21.68
CA THR A 350 28.16 1.63 21.96
C THR A 350 27.21 0.53 22.41
N VAL A 351 27.16 -0.55 21.65
CA VAL A 351 26.37 -1.74 21.95
C VAL A 351 27.27 -2.78 22.55
N THR A 352 26.96 -3.23 23.77
CA THR A 352 27.69 -4.31 24.45
C THR A 352 26.84 -5.58 24.47
N THR A 353 27.38 -6.63 23.86
CA THR A 353 26.79 -7.98 23.84
C THR A 353 27.50 -8.92 24.82
N PRO A 354 26.95 -10.10 25.17
CA PRO A 354 27.61 -11.00 26.13
C PRO A 354 28.90 -11.62 25.58
N THR A 355 28.99 -11.79 24.27
CA THR A 355 30.12 -12.37 23.53
C THR A 355 30.35 -11.56 22.26
N ASP A 356 31.43 -11.83 21.51
CA ASP A 356 31.64 -11.21 20.18
C ASP A 356 30.69 -11.83 19.13
N VAL A 357 29.44 -11.35 19.11
CA VAL A 357 28.38 -11.87 18.24
C VAL A 357 28.62 -11.57 16.76
N ILE A 358 29.38 -10.52 16.44
CA ILE A 358 29.71 -10.15 15.06
C ILE A 358 30.75 -11.12 14.50
N SER A 359 31.80 -11.40 15.25
CA SER A 359 32.81 -12.39 14.85
C SER A 359 32.22 -13.79 14.72
N ASP A 360 31.37 -14.21 15.67
CA ASP A 360 30.63 -15.48 15.61
C ASP A 360 29.76 -15.55 14.34
N TYR A 361 28.95 -14.53 14.08
CA TYR A 361 28.11 -14.45 12.88
C TYR A 361 28.95 -14.54 11.59
N ASN A 362 29.98 -13.72 11.47
CA ASN A 362 30.83 -13.64 10.28
C ASN A 362 31.56 -14.95 9.98
N THR A 363 31.94 -15.68 11.03
CA THR A 363 32.69 -16.93 10.92
C THR A 363 31.76 -18.12 10.67
N ASN A 364 30.64 -18.19 11.39
CA ASN A 364 29.83 -19.41 11.47
C ASN A 364 28.53 -19.36 10.65
N LYS A 365 28.02 -18.16 10.33
CA LYS A 365 26.69 -17.98 9.72
C LYS A 365 26.69 -17.28 8.38
N ALA A 366 27.50 -16.22 8.21
CA ALA A 366 27.46 -15.36 7.02
C ALA A 366 27.66 -16.14 5.72
N GLU A 367 28.72 -16.96 5.63
CA GLU A 367 28.99 -17.78 4.44
C GLU A 367 27.95 -18.90 4.27
N ARG A 368 27.59 -19.57 5.37
CA ARG A 368 26.78 -20.79 5.34
C ARG A 368 25.30 -20.53 5.00
N TYR A 369 24.75 -19.39 5.43
CA TYR A 369 23.31 -19.15 5.36
C TYR A 369 22.92 -17.83 4.65
N TYR A 370 23.85 -16.88 4.52
CA TYR A 370 23.52 -15.51 4.11
C TYR A 370 24.40 -15.00 2.96
N ASN A 371 24.80 -15.89 2.06
CA ASN A 371 25.57 -15.56 0.86
C ASN A 371 26.78 -14.65 1.13
N ASN A 372 27.49 -14.96 2.23
CA ASN A 372 28.67 -14.23 2.66
C ASN A 372 28.43 -12.73 2.99
N GLN A 373 27.20 -12.36 3.37
CA GLN A 373 26.88 -11.04 3.90
C GLN A 373 27.56 -10.84 5.26
N LYS A 374 28.77 -10.29 5.27
CA LYS A 374 29.53 -10.03 6.52
C LYS A 374 29.21 -8.65 7.13
N VAL A 375 29.31 -8.58 8.45
CA VAL A 375 29.27 -7.33 9.22
C VAL A 375 30.69 -6.83 9.43
N MET A 376 30.98 -5.61 9.00
CA MET A 376 32.30 -4.99 9.11
C MET A 376 32.15 -3.49 9.35
N MET A 377 33.27 -2.78 9.55
CA MET A 377 33.29 -1.33 9.57
C MET A 377 32.58 -0.76 8.32
N GLY A 378 31.63 0.15 8.54
CA GLY A 378 30.77 0.72 7.49
C GLY A 378 29.50 -0.09 7.17
N SER A 379 29.30 -1.28 7.74
CA SER A 379 28.04 -2.01 7.61
C SER A 379 26.90 -1.30 8.31
N SER A 380 25.70 -1.31 7.71
CA SER A 380 24.46 -0.81 8.33
C SER A 380 23.89 -1.87 9.27
N VAL A 381 23.53 -1.47 10.48
CA VAL A 381 23.00 -2.33 11.53
C VAL A 381 21.86 -1.63 12.28
N SER A 382 20.91 -2.40 12.81
CA SER A 382 19.82 -1.90 13.67
C SER A 382 19.87 -2.58 15.03
N VAL A 383 19.55 -1.83 16.09
CA VAL A 383 19.48 -2.32 17.46
C VAL A 383 18.18 -1.83 18.07
N GLN A 384 17.32 -2.77 18.46
CA GLN A 384 16.16 -2.50 19.28
C GLN A 384 16.49 -2.84 20.72
N TYR A 385 16.18 -1.97 21.68
CA TYR A 385 16.51 -2.18 23.09
C TYR A 385 15.48 -1.54 24.01
N ALA A 386 15.36 -2.04 25.24
CA ALA A 386 14.55 -1.40 26.27
C ALA A 386 15.38 -0.45 27.13
N GLU A 387 14.86 0.73 27.41
CA GLU A 387 15.49 1.74 28.27
C GLU A 387 14.42 2.51 29.06
N ASP A 388 14.79 3.05 30.22
CA ASP A 388 13.93 3.95 30.98
C ASP A 388 13.50 5.16 30.13
N LYS A 389 12.23 5.57 30.25
CA LYS A 389 11.61 6.62 29.42
C LYS A 389 12.37 7.94 29.37
N ASP A 390 12.98 8.33 30.48
CA ASP A 390 13.65 9.63 30.65
C ASP A 390 15.16 9.57 30.41
N VAL A 391 15.72 8.38 30.16
CA VAL A 391 17.15 8.20 29.90
C VAL A 391 17.39 8.21 28.40
N HIS A 392 18.52 8.75 27.96
CA HIS A 392 19.00 8.68 26.57
C HIS A 392 20.47 8.25 26.57
N ALA A 393 20.74 7.00 26.97
CA ALA A 393 22.10 6.51 27.02
C ALA A 393 22.62 6.21 25.61
N THR A 394 23.90 6.50 25.41
CA THR A 394 24.65 6.04 24.24
C THR A 394 25.25 4.65 24.46
N GLU A 395 25.23 4.12 25.68
CA GLU A 395 25.73 2.79 26.03
C GLU A 395 24.54 1.82 26.19
N ILE A 396 24.44 0.84 25.28
CA ILE A 396 23.33 -0.12 25.22
C ILE A 396 23.81 -1.48 25.72
N SER A 397 23.08 -2.06 26.68
CA SER A 397 23.42 -3.35 27.30
C SER A 397 22.60 -4.52 26.73
N ALA A 398 23.11 -5.73 26.92
CA ALA A 398 22.57 -6.94 26.32
C ALA A 398 21.21 -7.45 26.87
N ALA A 399 20.75 -6.97 28.03
CA ALA A 399 19.70 -7.64 28.80
C ALA A 399 18.34 -7.72 28.08
N TYR A 400 17.99 -6.67 27.33
CA TYR A 400 16.73 -6.55 26.59
C TYR A 400 16.99 -5.87 25.26
N MET A 401 17.62 -6.62 24.35
CA MET A 401 18.12 -6.10 23.08
C MET A 401 17.95 -7.11 21.94
N ARG A 402 17.64 -6.59 20.77
CA ARG A 402 17.70 -7.28 19.49
C ARG A 402 18.68 -6.54 18.59
N PHE A 403 19.78 -7.20 18.24
CA PHE A 403 20.82 -6.64 17.37
C PHE A 403 20.75 -7.32 16.01
N GLN A 404 20.61 -6.53 14.95
CA GLN A 404 20.22 -7.00 13.63
C GLN A 404 21.01 -6.32 12.52
N ILE A 405 21.09 -6.98 11.37
CA ILE A 405 21.51 -6.35 10.11
C ILE A 405 20.37 -6.41 9.11
N GLU A 406 20.29 -5.39 8.24
CA GLU A 406 19.37 -5.39 7.10
C GLU A 406 19.71 -6.57 6.18
N LEU A 407 18.71 -7.36 5.78
CA LEU A 407 18.88 -8.41 4.78
C LEU A 407 19.07 -7.77 3.41
N VAL A 408 20.27 -7.90 2.85
CA VAL A 408 20.60 -7.36 1.53
C VAL A 408 20.19 -8.41 0.50
N SER A 409 18.94 -8.33 0.03
CA SER A 409 18.40 -9.25 -0.96
C SER A 409 19.26 -9.29 -2.22
N LYS A 410 19.94 -10.41 -2.44
CA LYS A 410 20.12 -11.00 -3.78
C LYS A 410 19.37 -12.33 -3.77
N GLY A 411 18.06 -12.24 -4.00
CA GLY A 411 17.16 -13.38 -4.00
C GLY A 411 16.95 -13.92 -2.59
N ASP A 412 15.72 -13.83 -2.09
CA ASP A 412 15.33 -14.72 -1.01
C ASP A 412 15.38 -16.17 -1.58
N PRO A 413 16.18 -17.09 -1.00
CA PRO A 413 16.17 -18.49 -1.42
C PRO A 413 14.83 -19.19 -1.16
N VAL A 414 13.90 -18.56 -0.44
CA VAL A 414 12.71 -19.23 0.05
C VAL A 414 11.46 -19.02 -0.82
N ARG A 415 11.36 -18.01 -1.70
CA ARG A 415 10.12 -17.76 -2.46
C ARG A 415 10.26 -17.15 -3.87
N ALA A 416 11.25 -17.62 -4.64
CA ALA A 416 11.14 -17.59 -6.10
C ALA A 416 10.55 -18.90 -6.68
N TYR A 417 9.84 -19.66 -5.84
CA TYR A 417 9.10 -20.87 -6.17
C TYR A 417 7.66 -20.76 -5.67
#